data_AF-A0A1Q6QVR9-F1
#
_entry.id   AF-A0A1Q6QVR9-F1
#
_cell.length_a   1.000
_cell.length_b   1.000
_cell.length_c   1.000
_cell.angle_alpha   90.00
_cell.angle_beta   90.00
_cell.angle_gamma   90.00
#
_symmetry.space_group_name_H-M   'P 1'
#
loop_
_entity.id
_entity.type
_entity.pdbx_description
1 polymer ?
#
loop_
_entity_poly.entity_id
_entity_poly.type
_entity_poly.pdbx_seq_one_letter_code
_entity_poly.pdbx_strand_id
1 'polypeptide(L)'
;MNKYEEIIKVNSGLIYMIMNKYFKGYDKDDLYQVGVIGVIKAYNNYKNDHNTKFSTYAFKYIYGEMYNYINNIKSIKVSNEYISLYKKICTASNILSQKLMKEPSVNELAMFLEVNPLIIDNVIKAMNKVDSLEKIISNDGKDLSLLDTIRDNRDFYNIDYMLLNDEISKLESPYKELIYLRYFEDKTQSEVADILGMNQVEVSRRERKTLKKIKDVYQNVV
;
A
#
# COMPACT_ATOMS: atom_id res chain seq x y z
N MET A 1 16.22 37.90 -20.18
CA MET A 1 16.35 36.46 -19.93
C MET A 1 16.28 36.26 -18.42
N ASN A 2 15.40 35.39 -17.94
CA ASN A 2 15.16 35.26 -16.49
C ASN A 2 16.41 34.64 -15.84
N LYS A 3 16.89 35.17 -14.71
CA LYS A 3 18.17 34.75 -14.09
C LYS A 3 18.24 33.23 -13.87
N TYR A 4 17.09 32.61 -13.60
CA TYR A 4 16.95 31.17 -13.44
C TYR A 4 17.14 30.38 -14.74
N GLU A 5 16.69 30.87 -15.89
CA GLU A 5 16.85 30.18 -17.18
C GLU A 5 18.32 30.00 -17.55
N GLU A 6 19.13 31.02 -17.28
CA GLU A 6 20.56 30.99 -17.56
C GLU A 6 21.28 29.96 -16.68
N ILE A 7 20.98 29.93 -15.39
CA ILE A 7 21.56 28.96 -14.44
C ILE A 7 21.15 27.53 -14.79
N ILE A 8 19.88 27.33 -15.15
CA ILE A 8 19.37 26.02 -15.58
C ILE A 8 20.11 25.57 -16.84
N LYS A 9 20.26 26.46 -17.83
CA LYS A 9 20.95 26.13 -19.09
C LYS A 9 22.41 25.72 -18.85
N VAL A 10 23.13 26.45 -17.99
CA VAL A 10 24.53 26.14 -17.63
C VAL A 10 24.66 24.81 -16.88
N ASN A 11 23.71 24.48 -16.01
CA ASN A 11 23.79 23.27 -15.17
C ASN A 11 23.00 22.07 -15.72
N SER A 12 22.37 22.19 -16.88
CA SER A 12 21.63 21.11 -17.54
C SER A 12 22.46 19.84 -17.71
N GLY A 13 23.73 19.97 -18.12
CA GLY A 13 24.66 18.84 -18.25
C GLY A 13 24.89 18.10 -16.92
N LEU A 14 24.92 18.82 -15.79
CA LEU A 14 25.05 18.21 -14.46
C LEU A 14 23.80 17.41 -14.09
N ILE A 15 22.61 17.95 -14.39
CA ILE A 15 21.33 17.25 -14.18
C ILE A 15 21.31 15.93 -14.97
N TYR A 16 21.60 15.98 -16.27
CA TYR A 16 21.63 14.78 -17.12
C TYR A 16 22.66 13.76 -16.66
N MET A 17 23.85 14.20 -16.23
CA MET A 17 24.88 13.32 -15.69
C MET A 17 24.38 12.58 -14.44
N ILE A 18 23.76 13.28 -13.49
CA ILE A 18 23.24 12.67 -12.25
C ILE A 18 22.11 11.69 -12.57
N MET A 19 21.15 12.13 -13.40
CA MET A 19 20.02 11.31 -13.83
C MET A 19 20.47 9.99 -14.46
N ASN A 20 21.36 10.05 -15.47
CA ASN A 20 21.82 8.87 -16.20
C ASN A 20 22.71 7.95 -15.35
N LYS A 21 23.40 8.49 -14.34
CA LYS A 21 24.29 7.71 -13.48
C LYS A 21 23.55 6.99 -12.37
N TYR A 22 22.56 7.63 -11.73
CA TYR A 22 21.97 7.14 -10.47
C TYR A 22 20.49 6.75 -10.58
N PHE A 23 19.77 7.22 -11.58
CA PHE A 23 18.31 7.13 -11.65
C PHE A 23 17.83 6.49 -12.96
N LYS A 24 18.55 5.45 -13.42
CA LYS A 24 18.19 4.71 -14.64
C LYS A 24 16.85 4.00 -14.47
N GLY A 25 16.05 3.99 -15.55
CA GLY A 25 14.77 3.26 -15.61
C GLY A 25 13.55 4.05 -15.11
N TYR A 26 13.71 5.32 -14.78
CA TYR A 26 12.63 6.25 -14.47
C TYR A 26 12.42 7.23 -15.63
N ASP A 27 11.27 7.90 -15.63
CA ASP A 27 10.96 8.93 -16.63
C ASP A 27 12.00 10.06 -16.57
N LYS A 28 12.62 10.32 -17.73
CA LYS A 28 13.72 11.28 -17.85
C LYS A 28 13.22 12.72 -17.81
N ASP A 29 12.03 12.98 -18.33
CA ASP A 29 11.50 14.34 -18.40
C ASP A 29 11.08 14.80 -17.01
N ASP A 30 10.42 13.94 -16.26
CA ASP A 30 10.08 14.20 -14.86
C ASP A 30 11.34 14.36 -13.99
N LEU A 31 12.31 13.45 -14.12
CA LEU A 31 13.56 13.56 -13.37
C LEU A 31 14.34 14.82 -13.71
N TYR A 32 14.36 15.23 -14.98
CA TYR A 32 14.99 16.47 -15.39
C TYR A 32 14.33 17.67 -14.71
N GLN A 33 12.99 17.74 -14.70
CA GLN A 33 12.25 18.82 -14.04
C GLN A 33 12.54 18.86 -12.53
N VAL A 34 12.56 17.70 -11.86
CA VAL A 34 12.94 17.62 -10.44
C VAL A 34 14.38 18.06 -10.22
N GLY A 35 15.28 17.72 -11.13
CA GLY A 35 16.66 18.19 -11.11
C GLY A 35 16.78 19.71 -11.24
N VAL A 36 15.95 20.32 -12.09
CA VAL A 36 15.85 21.78 -12.23
C VAL A 36 15.44 22.43 -10.90
N ILE A 37 14.46 21.86 -10.19
CA ILE A 37 14.07 22.31 -8.85
C ILE A 37 15.28 22.26 -7.89
N GLY A 38 16.06 21.18 -7.94
CA GLY A 38 17.30 21.05 -7.17
C GLY A 38 18.34 22.13 -7.47
N VAL A 39 18.53 22.48 -8.75
CA VAL A 39 19.41 23.58 -9.15
C VAL A 39 18.93 24.92 -8.60
N ILE A 40 17.63 25.21 -8.69
CA ILE A 40 17.05 26.47 -8.19
C ILE A 40 17.26 26.58 -6.66
N LYS A 41 16.97 25.50 -5.92
CA LYS A 41 17.20 25.44 -4.46
C LYS A 41 18.67 25.63 -4.11
N ALA A 42 19.58 24.97 -4.84
CA ALA A 42 21.01 25.14 -4.65
C ALA A 42 21.45 26.58 -4.89
N TYR A 43 20.96 27.21 -5.95
CA TYR A 43 21.30 28.59 -6.28
C TYR A 43 20.89 29.58 -5.20
N ASN A 44 19.65 29.45 -4.70
CA ASN A 44 19.12 30.34 -3.67
C ASN A 44 19.87 30.22 -2.34
N ASN A 45 20.41 29.05 -2.03
CA ASN A 45 21.11 28.76 -0.77
C ASN A 45 22.64 28.81 -0.89
N TYR A 46 23.19 29.10 -2.07
CA TYR A 46 24.64 29.10 -2.27
C TYR A 46 25.24 30.43 -1.82
N LYS A 47 26.21 30.38 -0.90
CA LYS A 47 27.01 31.52 -0.47
C LYS A 47 28.42 31.39 -1.03
N ASN A 48 28.89 32.44 -1.72
CA ASN A 48 30.17 32.43 -2.44
C ASN A 48 31.41 32.49 -1.52
N ASP A 49 31.22 32.55 -0.20
CA ASP A 49 32.28 32.52 0.81
C ASP A 49 32.88 31.13 1.04
N HIS A 50 32.16 30.08 0.65
CA HIS A 50 32.66 28.73 0.80
C HIS A 50 33.58 28.40 -0.38
N ASN A 51 34.80 27.91 -0.10
CA ASN A 51 35.86 27.61 -1.07
C ASN A 51 35.54 26.44 -2.03
N THR A 52 34.27 26.26 -2.40
CA THR A 52 33.69 25.09 -3.07
C THR A 52 32.95 25.53 -4.33
N LYS A 53 33.21 24.89 -5.47
CA LYS A 53 32.52 25.21 -6.73
C LYS A 53 31.00 25.00 -6.59
N PHE A 54 30.21 25.87 -7.23
CA PHE A 54 28.74 25.74 -7.26
C PHE A 54 28.28 24.35 -7.73
N SER A 55 28.94 23.75 -8.73
CA SER A 55 28.60 22.42 -9.23
C SER A 55 28.68 21.32 -8.16
N THR A 56 29.68 21.39 -7.28
CA THR A 56 29.83 20.46 -6.15
C THR A 56 28.72 20.66 -5.11
N TYR A 57 28.30 21.90 -4.88
CA TYR A 57 27.20 22.22 -3.98
C TYR A 57 25.84 21.78 -4.56
N ALA A 58 25.57 22.14 -5.81
CA ALA A 58 24.35 21.83 -6.54
C ALA A 58 24.13 20.32 -6.69
N PHE A 59 25.20 19.53 -6.83
CA PHE A 59 25.11 18.07 -6.88
C PHE A 59 24.28 17.50 -5.72
N LYS A 60 24.50 17.96 -4.48
CA LYS A 60 23.79 17.44 -3.29
C LYS A 60 22.29 17.73 -3.36
N TYR A 61 21.91 18.91 -3.83
CA TYR A 61 20.52 19.32 -3.98
C TYR A 61 19.84 18.56 -5.13
N ILE A 62 20.46 18.52 -6.31
CA ILE A 62 19.91 17.81 -7.48
C ILE A 62 19.69 16.34 -7.15
N TYR A 63 20.73 15.68 -6.61
CA TYR A 63 20.63 14.28 -6.21
C TYR A 63 19.55 14.06 -5.15
N GLY A 64 19.48 14.93 -4.13
CA GLY A 64 18.50 14.83 -3.06
C GLY A 64 17.06 14.96 -3.54
N GLU A 65 16.77 15.95 -4.39
CA GLU A 65 15.43 16.15 -4.96
C GLU A 65 15.00 14.96 -5.81
N MET A 66 15.88 14.49 -6.72
CA MET A 66 15.60 13.31 -7.55
C MET A 66 15.41 12.04 -6.69
N TYR A 67 16.24 11.87 -5.65
CA TYR A 67 16.14 10.75 -4.72
C TYR A 67 14.82 10.76 -3.94
N ASN A 68 14.39 11.93 -3.48
CA ASN A 68 13.11 12.10 -2.77
C ASN A 68 11.92 11.83 -3.68
N TYR A 69 11.95 12.37 -4.91
CA TYR A 69 10.89 12.15 -5.91
C TYR A 69 10.67 10.66 -6.19
N ILE A 70 11.74 9.90 -6.46
CA ILE A 70 11.63 8.46 -6.72
C ILE A 70 11.06 7.69 -5.54
N ASN A 71 11.44 8.04 -4.30
CA ASN A 71 10.91 7.35 -3.14
C ASN A 71 9.43 7.70 -2.87
N ASN A 72 8.97 8.86 -3.33
CA ASN A 72 7.58 9.29 -3.17
C ASN A 72 6.62 8.67 -4.19
N ILE A 73 7.09 8.23 -5.36
CA ILE A 73 6.25 7.65 -6.42
C ILE A 73 5.98 6.15 -6.25
N LYS A 74 6.75 5.48 -5.40
CA LYS A 74 6.54 4.05 -5.14
C LYS A 74 5.11 3.80 -4.66
N SER A 75 4.46 2.79 -5.23
CA SER A 75 3.09 2.38 -4.87
C SER A 75 2.92 2.09 -3.38
N ILE A 76 4.00 1.63 -2.74
CA ILE A 76 4.08 1.42 -1.29
C ILE A 76 5.15 2.36 -0.73
N LYS A 77 4.74 3.22 0.19
CA LYS A 77 5.66 4.07 0.95
C LYS A 77 6.33 3.23 2.04
N VAL A 78 7.66 3.25 2.03
CA VAL A 78 8.49 2.52 2.99
C VAL A 78 9.28 3.53 3.82
N SER A 79 9.50 3.25 5.11
CA SER A 79 10.25 4.16 5.98
C SER A 79 11.71 4.33 5.50
N ASN A 80 12.29 5.50 5.77
CA ASN A 80 13.69 5.79 5.42
C ASN A 80 14.68 4.83 6.08
N GLU A 81 14.36 4.35 7.28
CA GLU A 81 15.14 3.34 8.01
C GLU A 81 15.22 2.02 7.24
N TYR A 82 14.07 1.56 6.71
CA TYR A 82 13.99 0.34 5.92
C TYR A 82 14.75 0.50 4.59
N ILE A 83 14.64 1.66 3.93
CA ILE A 83 15.38 1.94 2.69
C ILE A 83 16.90 1.93 2.94
N SER A 84 17.34 2.54 4.05
CA SER A 84 18.75 2.57 4.45
C SER A 84 19.27 1.17 4.78
N LEU A 85 18.50 0.39 5.53
CA LEU A 85 18.84 -0.98 5.89
C LEU A 85 18.85 -1.90 4.66
N TYR A 86 17.90 -1.76 3.74
CA TYR A 86 17.87 -2.52 2.49
C TYR A 86 19.13 -2.29 1.65
N LYS A 87 19.62 -1.04 1.55
CA LYS A 87 20.90 -0.77 0.87
C LYS A 87 22.07 -1.52 1.53
N LYS A 88 22.14 -1.52 2.86
CA LYS A 88 23.15 -2.28 3.61
C LYS A 88 23.02 -3.78 3.33
N ILE A 89 21.79 -4.32 3.30
CA ILE A 89 21.51 -5.71 2.95
C ILE A 89 22.01 -6.05 1.55
N CYS A 90 21.74 -5.22 0.53
CA CYS A 90 22.26 -5.44 -0.82
C CYS A 90 23.80 -5.43 -0.86
N THR A 91 24.42 -4.50 -0.13
CA THR A 91 25.89 -4.39 -0.09
C THR A 91 26.51 -5.60 0.60
N ALA A 92 25.95 -6.01 1.74
CA ALA A 92 26.35 -7.20 2.48
C ALA A 92 26.13 -8.48 1.66
N SER A 93 24.98 -8.57 0.97
CA SER A 93 24.66 -9.68 0.09
C SER A 93 25.71 -9.84 -1.00
N ASN A 94 26.08 -8.76 -1.70
CA ASN A 94 27.15 -8.80 -2.71
C ASN A 94 28.51 -9.27 -2.14
N ILE A 95 28.88 -8.80 -0.95
CA ILE A 95 30.14 -9.19 -0.28
C ILE A 95 30.11 -10.67 0.12
N LEU A 96 29.03 -11.13 0.73
CA LEU A 96 28.87 -12.51 1.18
C LEU A 96 28.75 -13.47 -0.01
N SER A 97 28.04 -13.10 -1.07
CA SER A 97 27.96 -13.89 -2.30
C SER A 97 29.33 -14.14 -2.91
N GLN A 98 30.22 -13.14 -2.91
CA GLN A 98 31.60 -13.29 -3.38
C GLN A 98 32.44 -14.20 -2.47
N LYS A 99 32.25 -14.12 -1.15
CA LYS A 99 33.02 -14.93 -0.20
C LYS A 99 32.56 -16.38 -0.13
N LEU A 100 31.24 -16.59 -0.16
CA LEU A 100 30.62 -17.90 0.03
C LEU A 100 30.39 -18.65 -1.29
N MET A 101 30.56 -17.97 -2.44
CA MET A 101 30.26 -18.52 -3.78
C MET A 101 28.82 -19.06 -3.90
N LYS A 102 27.90 -18.52 -3.09
CA LYS A 102 26.47 -18.86 -3.06
C LYS A 102 25.68 -17.63 -2.62
N GLU A 103 24.37 -17.61 -2.90
CA GLU A 103 23.51 -16.58 -2.31
C GLU A 103 23.43 -16.76 -0.78
N PRO A 104 23.66 -15.68 0.00
CA PRO A 104 23.61 -15.75 1.45
C PRO A 104 22.17 -15.89 1.94
N SER A 105 22.00 -16.72 2.96
CA SER A 105 20.73 -16.87 3.66
C SER A 105 20.40 -15.64 4.51
N VAL A 106 19.12 -15.48 4.87
CA VAL A 106 18.65 -14.41 5.77
C VAL A 106 19.40 -14.44 7.11
N ASN A 107 19.73 -15.63 7.62
CA ASN A 107 20.48 -15.79 8.87
C ASN A 107 21.96 -15.37 8.73
N GLU A 108 22.60 -15.68 7.60
CA GLU A 108 23.98 -15.25 7.33
C GLU A 108 24.05 -13.73 7.17
N LEU A 109 23.05 -13.11 6.53
CA LEU A 109 22.91 -11.66 6.44
C LEU A 109 22.66 -11.01 7.81
N ALA A 110 21.83 -11.64 8.65
CA ALA A 110 21.56 -11.20 10.02
C ALA A 110 22.81 -11.20 10.88
N MET A 111 23.61 -12.26 10.81
CA MET A 111 24.88 -12.36 11.52
C MET A 111 25.89 -11.32 11.03
N PHE A 112 25.99 -11.10 9.71
CA PHE A 112 26.94 -10.14 9.15
C PHE A 112 26.60 -8.68 9.46
N LEU A 113 25.31 -8.34 9.51
CA LEU A 113 24.82 -6.99 9.77
C LEU A 113 24.53 -6.70 11.24
N GLU A 114 24.58 -7.73 12.11
CA GLU A 114 24.19 -7.66 13.52
C GLU A 114 22.75 -7.16 13.72
N VAL A 115 21.84 -7.60 12.84
CA VAL A 115 20.41 -7.23 12.86
C VAL A 115 19.56 -8.47 13.04
N ASN A 116 18.43 -8.33 13.73
CA ASN A 116 17.47 -9.43 13.90
C ASN A 116 16.99 -9.98 12.53
N PRO A 117 17.02 -11.31 12.31
CA PRO A 117 16.63 -11.92 11.04
C PRO A 117 15.19 -11.58 10.62
N LEU A 118 14.28 -11.39 11.59
CA LEU A 118 12.89 -10.99 11.32
C LEU A 118 12.81 -9.60 10.70
N ILE A 119 13.65 -8.66 11.15
CA ILE A 119 13.70 -7.31 10.59
C ILE A 119 14.21 -7.37 9.15
N ILE A 120 15.24 -8.18 8.88
CA ILE A 120 15.77 -8.36 7.52
C ILE A 120 14.71 -8.93 6.59
N ASP A 121 14.00 -9.98 7.00
CA ASP A 121 12.92 -10.58 6.21
C ASP A 121 11.81 -9.56 5.91
N ASN A 122 11.37 -8.80 6.92
CA ASN A 122 10.38 -7.75 6.75
C ASN A 122 10.84 -6.64 5.79
N VAL A 123 12.11 -6.24 5.87
CA VAL A 123 12.69 -5.21 4.98
C VAL A 123 12.76 -5.71 3.55
N ILE A 124 13.18 -6.96 3.33
CA ILE A 124 13.21 -7.57 1.98
C ILE A 124 11.79 -7.62 1.40
N LYS A 125 10.81 -8.11 2.18
CA LYS A 125 9.40 -8.17 1.75
C LYS A 125 8.83 -6.80 1.43
N ALA A 126 9.08 -5.80 2.27
CA ALA A 126 8.59 -4.43 2.07
C ALA A 126 9.21 -3.75 0.84
N MET A 127 10.40 -4.18 0.42
CA MET A 127 11.12 -3.62 -0.74
C MET A 127 10.86 -4.39 -2.04
N ASN A 128 10.15 -5.51 -1.99
CA ASN A 128 9.77 -6.25 -3.20
C ASN A 128 8.89 -5.38 -4.11
N LYS A 129 9.14 -5.45 -5.41
CA LYS A 129 8.34 -4.75 -6.41
C LYS A 129 6.97 -5.42 -6.50
N VAL A 130 5.92 -4.61 -6.56
CA VAL A 130 4.57 -5.09 -6.89
C VAL A 130 4.52 -5.42 -8.38
N ASP A 131 3.96 -6.58 -8.70
CA ASP A 131 3.65 -6.95 -10.09
C ASP A 131 2.36 -6.24 -10.55
N SER A 132 2.27 -5.98 -11.86
CA SER A 132 1.01 -5.52 -12.48
C SER A 132 0.01 -6.68 -12.52
N LEU A 133 -1.26 -6.36 -12.27
CA LEU A 133 -2.35 -7.33 -12.31
C LEU A 133 -2.62 -7.84 -13.74
N GLU A 134 -2.26 -7.03 -14.74
CA GLU A 134 -2.37 -7.34 -16.16
C GLU A 134 -1.19 -8.18 -16.68
N LYS A 135 -0.20 -8.51 -15.82
CA LYS A 135 0.93 -9.36 -16.19
C LYS A 135 0.42 -10.72 -16.69
N ILE A 136 0.75 -11.07 -17.93
CA ILE A 136 0.37 -12.34 -18.55
C ILE A 136 1.20 -13.48 -17.92
N ILE A 137 0.53 -14.51 -17.44
CA ILE A 137 1.13 -15.67 -16.75
C ILE A 137 1.22 -16.89 -17.67
N SER A 138 0.28 -17.04 -18.60
CA SER A 138 0.24 -18.18 -19.52
C SER A 138 -0.38 -17.78 -20.85
N ASN A 139 0.10 -18.43 -21.92
CA ASN A 139 -0.21 -18.09 -23.32
C ASN A 139 -0.80 -19.29 -24.09
N ASP A 140 -1.39 -20.25 -23.38
CA ASP A 140 -1.97 -21.47 -23.95
C ASP A 140 -3.34 -21.20 -24.58
N GLY A 141 -3.36 -20.35 -25.60
CA GLY A 141 -4.53 -20.05 -26.44
C GLY A 141 -5.46 -18.94 -25.93
N LYS A 142 -5.32 -18.52 -24.66
CA LYS A 142 -5.96 -17.32 -24.10
C LYS A 142 -4.98 -16.64 -23.16
N ASP A 143 -4.71 -15.35 -23.40
CA ASP A 143 -3.88 -14.53 -22.52
C ASP A 143 -4.53 -14.52 -21.13
N LEU A 144 -3.88 -15.17 -20.18
CA LEU A 144 -4.35 -15.23 -18.80
C LEU A 144 -3.51 -14.29 -17.95
N SER A 145 -4.17 -13.28 -17.37
CA SER A 145 -3.52 -12.27 -16.55
C SER A 145 -3.38 -12.72 -15.09
N LEU A 146 -2.50 -12.07 -14.32
CA LEU A 146 -2.37 -12.30 -12.88
C LEU A 146 -3.71 -12.07 -12.17
N LEU A 147 -4.47 -11.05 -12.59
CA LEU A 147 -5.79 -10.75 -12.04
C LEU A 147 -6.74 -11.94 -12.14
N ASP A 148 -6.72 -12.66 -13.26
CA ASP A 148 -7.62 -13.79 -13.51
C ASP A 148 -7.36 -14.97 -12.56
N THR A 149 -6.18 -15.04 -11.95
CA THR A 149 -5.83 -16.08 -10.96
C THR A 149 -6.21 -15.72 -9.53
N ILE A 150 -6.51 -14.46 -9.25
CA ILE A 150 -6.78 -13.98 -7.90
C ILE A 150 -8.26 -14.21 -7.59
N ARG A 151 -8.52 -15.10 -6.63
CA ARG A 151 -9.89 -15.35 -6.14
C ARG A 151 -10.41 -14.14 -5.36
N ASP A 152 -11.60 -13.69 -5.71
CA ASP A 152 -12.35 -12.73 -4.87
C ASP A 152 -13.00 -13.48 -3.69
N ASN A 153 -12.60 -13.16 -2.46
CA ASN A 153 -13.19 -13.77 -1.27
C ASN A 153 -14.48 -13.05 -0.81
N ARG A 154 -14.92 -11.99 -1.50
CA ARG A 154 -16.14 -11.25 -1.16
C ARG A 154 -17.42 -11.99 -1.56
N ASP A 155 -17.33 -12.95 -2.48
CA ASP A 155 -18.49 -13.70 -2.98
C ASP A 155 -19.21 -14.52 -1.90
N PHE A 156 -18.47 -15.03 -0.90
CA PHE A 156 -19.06 -15.75 0.24
C PHE A 156 -20.01 -14.87 1.05
N TYR A 157 -19.64 -13.62 1.31
CA TYR A 157 -20.48 -12.71 2.09
C TYR A 157 -21.76 -12.35 1.31
N ASN A 158 -21.68 -12.15 0.00
CA ASN A 158 -22.82 -11.72 -0.80
C ASN A 158 -23.98 -12.73 -0.81
N ILE A 159 -23.70 -14.02 -0.89
CA ILE A 159 -24.75 -15.05 -0.92
C ILE A 159 -25.47 -15.13 0.43
N ASP A 160 -24.74 -15.14 1.53
CA ASP A 160 -25.31 -15.18 2.88
C ASP A 160 -26.16 -13.93 3.17
N TYR A 161 -25.67 -12.74 2.80
CA TYR A 161 -26.43 -11.50 2.94
C TYR A 161 -27.68 -11.47 2.06
N MET A 162 -27.64 -12.01 0.84
CA MET A 162 -28.80 -12.12 -0.04
C MET A 162 -29.86 -13.05 0.55
N LEU A 163 -29.48 -14.26 0.97
CA LEU A 163 -30.39 -15.24 1.59
C LEU A 163 -31.02 -14.70 2.88
N LEU A 164 -30.22 -14.03 3.71
CA LEU A 164 -30.70 -13.42 4.95
C LEU A 164 -31.70 -12.28 4.67
N ASN A 165 -31.42 -11.41 3.70
CA ASN A 165 -32.32 -10.33 3.31
C ASN A 165 -33.64 -10.86 2.73
N ASP A 166 -33.58 -11.91 1.92
CA ASP A 166 -34.78 -12.57 1.38
C ASP A 166 -35.66 -13.13 2.52
N GLU A 167 -35.07 -13.80 3.52
CA GLU A 167 -35.83 -14.32 4.66
C GLU A 167 -36.39 -13.22 5.56
N ILE A 168 -35.64 -12.16 5.81
CA ILE A 168 -36.13 -10.98 6.55
C ILE A 168 -37.28 -10.31 5.78
N SER A 169 -37.24 -10.28 4.45
CA SER A 169 -38.29 -9.68 3.62
C SER A 169 -39.63 -10.42 3.72
N LYS A 170 -39.60 -11.74 3.96
CA LYS A 170 -40.78 -12.62 4.11
C LYS A 170 -41.44 -12.53 5.49
N LEU A 171 -40.83 -11.83 6.45
CA LEU A 171 -41.42 -11.64 7.78
C LEU A 171 -42.60 -10.66 7.72
N GLU A 172 -43.72 -11.07 8.30
CA GLU A 172 -44.90 -10.20 8.46
C GLU A 172 -44.62 -9.09 9.49
N SER A 173 -45.29 -7.94 9.34
CA SER A 173 -45.34 -6.92 10.40
C SER A 173 -46.13 -7.50 11.59
N PRO A 174 -45.65 -7.37 12.84
CA PRO A 174 -44.60 -6.47 13.34
C PRO A 174 -43.20 -7.09 13.48
N TYR A 175 -42.97 -8.32 13.00
CA TYR A 175 -41.70 -9.04 13.21
C TYR A 175 -40.55 -8.47 12.39
N LYS A 176 -40.82 -8.01 11.17
CA LYS A 176 -39.84 -7.35 10.31
C LYS A 176 -39.31 -6.05 10.95
N GLU A 177 -40.24 -5.25 11.47
CA GLU A 177 -39.94 -3.98 12.14
C GLU A 177 -39.16 -4.21 13.44
N LEU A 178 -39.53 -5.24 14.21
CA LEU A 178 -38.77 -5.65 15.40
C LEU A 178 -37.30 -5.97 15.05
N ILE A 179 -37.04 -6.80 14.03
CA ILE A 179 -35.67 -7.15 13.64
C ILE A 179 -34.90 -5.94 13.12
N TYR A 180 -35.56 -5.05 12.37
CA TYR A 180 -34.96 -3.81 11.91
C TYR A 180 -34.53 -2.91 13.08
N LEU A 181 -35.45 -2.63 14.01
CA LEU A 181 -35.17 -1.80 15.19
C LEU A 181 -34.08 -2.39 16.08
N ARG A 182 -34.02 -3.73 16.23
CA ARG A 182 -33.05 -4.42 17.09
C ARG A 182 -31.65 -4.52 16.50
N TYR A 183 -31.52 -4.72 15.18
CA TYR A 183 -30.25 -5.10 14.54
C TYR A 183 -29.75 -4.11 13.49
N PHE A 184 -30.59 -3.19 13.03
CA PHE A 184 -30.19 -2.12 12.10
C PHE A 184 -30.21 -0.73 12.77
N GLU A 185 -31.04 -0.52 13.81
CA GLU A 185 -31.07 0.72 14.60
C GLU A 185 -30.54 0.57 16.04
N ASP A 186 -30.01 -0.61 16.41
CA ASP A 186 -29.40 -0.90 17.72
C ASP A 186 -30.26 -0.58 18.95
N LYS A 187 -31.60 -0.53 18.82
CA LYS A 187 -32.50 -0.25 19.95
C LYS A 187 -32.56 -1.41 20.93
N THR A 188 -32.69 -1.13 22.22
CA THR A 188 -32.90 -2.13 23.27
C THR A 188 -34.29 -2.77 23.20
N GLN A 189 -34.46 -3.96 23.78
CA GLN A 189 -35.76 -4.64 23.81
C GLN A 189 -36.86 -3.80 24.49
N SER A 190 -36.48 -2.97 25.46
CA SER A 190 -37.41 -2.05 26.13
C SER A 190 -37.83 -0.90 25.21
N GLU A 191 -36.89 -0.28 24.50
CA GLU A 191 -37.20 0.78 23.53
C GLU A 191 -38.05 0.25 22.36
N VAL A 192 -37.78 -0.97 21.89
CA VAL A 192 -38.61 -1.62 20.87
C VAL A 192 -40.01 -1.94 21.39
N ALA A 193 -40.14 -2.32 22.66
CA ALA A 193 -41.43 -2.54 23.31
C ALA A 193 -42.27 -1.25 23.35
N ASP A 194 -41.64 -0.12 23.69
CA ASP A 194 -42.28 1.18 23.70
C ASP A 194 -42.73 1.63 22.29
N ILE A 195 -41.91 1.38 21.27
CA ILE A 195 -42.20 1.74 19.87
C ILE A 195 -43.31 0.87 19.26
N LEU A 196 -43.26 -0.44 19.50
CA LEU A 196 -44.21 -1.40 18.93
C LEU A 196 -45.49 -1.58 19.78
N GLY A 197 -45.60 -0.87 20.91
CA GLY A 197 -46.75 -0.97 21.81
C GLY A 197 -46.92 -2.34 22.46
N MET A 198 -45.82 -3.02 22.77
CA MET A 198 -45.79 -4.38 23.33
C MET A 198 -45.07 -4.40 24.68
N ASN A 199 -45.16 -5.51 25.42
CA ASN A 199 -44.33 -5.69 26.61
C ASN A 199 -42.92 -6.19 26.25
N GLN A 200 -41.88 -5.78 26.99
CA GLN A 200 -40.49 -6.21 26.80
C GLN A 200 -40.33 -7.74 26.80
N VAL A 201 -41.06 -8.45 27.67
CA VAL A 201 -41.05 -9.93 27.71
C VAL A 201 -41.63 -10.52 26.42
N GLU A 202 -42.63 -9.86 25.84
CA GLU A 202 -43.25 -10.26 24.59
C GLU A 202 -42.33 -10.01 23.39
N VAL A 203 -41.64 -8.86 23.35
CA VAL A 203 -40.57 -8.57 22.38
C VAL A 203 -39.47 -9.62 22.45
N SER A 204 -38.98 -9.96 23.65
CA SER A 204 -37.94 -10.98 23.84
C SER A 204 -38.36 -12.37 23.32
N ARG A 205 -39.60 -12.78 23.59
CA ARG A 205 -40.14 -14.06 23.10
C ARG A 205 -40.28 -14.07 21.57
N ARG A 206 -40.79 -12.97 21.01
CA ARG A 206 -41.00 -12.83 19.56
C ARG A 206 -39.66 -12.76 18.80
N GLU A 207 -38.69 -11.99 19.29
CA GLU A 207 -37.31 -11.91 18.76
C GLU A 207 -36.69 -13.30 18.69
N ARG A 208 -36.72 -14.07 19.80
CA ARG A 208 -36.16 -15.42 19.84
C ARG A 208 -36.84 -16.37 18.84
N LYS A 209 -38.17 -16.27 18.69
CA LYS A 209 -38.94 -17.08 17.73
C LYS A 209 -38.57 -16.74 16.29
N THR A 210 -38.45 -15.46 15.97
CA THR A 210 -38.07 -14.98 14.63
C THR A 210 -36.64 -15.39 14.26
N LEU A 211 -35.68 -15.19 15.16
CA LEU A 211 -34.29 -15.61 14.94
C LEU A 211 -34.16 -17.12 14.77
N LYS A 212 -34.93 -17.91 15.53
CA LYS A 212 -34.98 -19.36 15.35
C LYS A 212 -35.51 -19.73 13.97
N LYS A 213 -36.58 -19.09 13.50
CA LYS A 213 -37.13 -19.32 12.16
C LYS A 213 -36.11 -18.99 11.05
N ILE A 214 -35.43 -17.85 11.15
CA ILE A 214 -34.37 -17.46 10.20
C ILE A 214 -33.23 -18.48 10.22
N LYS A 215 -32.80 -18.90 11.41
CA LYS A 215 -31.74 -19.90 11.58
C LYS A 215 -32.12 -21.26 10.98
N ASP A 216 -33.32 -21.75 11.23
CA ASP A 216 -33.79 -23.03 10.72
C ASP A 216 -33.88 -23.01 9.19
N VAL A 217 -34.27 -21.89 8.57
CA VAL A 217 -34.28 -21.77 7.11
C VAL A 217 -32.85 -21.73 6.55
N TYR A 218 -31.96 -20.97 7.17
CA TYR A 218 -30.56 -20.89 6.75
C TYR A 218 -29.85 -22.27 6.81
N GLN A 219 -30.13 -23.08 7.85
CA GLN A 219 -29.59 -24.45 7.98
C GLN A 219 -30.17 -25.47 6.99
N ASN A 220 -31.27 -25.16 6.30
CA ASN A 220 -31.85 -26.03 5.27
C ASN A 220 -31.38 -25.68 3.85
N VAL A 221 -30.72 -24.53 3.67
CA VAL A 221 -30.23 -24.02 2.38
C VAL A 221 -28.72 -24.24 2.21
N VAL A 222 -27.98 -24.31 3.32
CA VAL A 222 -26.54 -24.62 3.40
C VAL A 222 -26.33 -26.09 3.75
#